data_AF-A0A661I5U5-F1
#
_entry.id   AF-A0A661I5U5-F1
#
_cell.length_a   1.000
_cell.length_b   1.000
_cell.length_c   1.000
_cell.angle_alpha   90.00
_cell.angle_beta   90.00
_cell.angle_gamma   90.00
#
_symmetry.space_group_name_H-M   'P 1'
#
loop_
_entity.id
_entity.type
_entity.pdbx_description
1 polymer ?
#
loop_
_entity_poly.entity_id
_entity_poly.type
_entity_poly.pdbx_seq_one_letter_code
_entity_poly.pdbx_strand_id
1 'polypeptide(L)'
;MTKIMISMLLLMNLNLFADFLDDGSTAYSRGDITLANKLYLQACKSGSSRGCLRSGLLYFTGTDVKQNIVKAKKLFVRACKRSNPEACYYVGMIYKRGEGGIEKDYKKARTYFAAACKRNLSKSCKQYNLIREKREVVGSGNNDHNFSYTYTTEVYGG
;
A
#
# COMPACT_ATOMS: atom_id res chain seq x y z
N MET A 1 -22.03 47.91 -3.62
CA MET A 1 -20.55 47.77 -3.63
C MET A 1 -20.06 46.62 -2.75
N THR A 2 -20.69 46.35 -1.60
CA THR A 2 -20.37 45.22 -0.71
C THR A 2 -20.55 43.81 -1.31
N LYS A 3 -21.53 43.58 -2.21
CA LYS A 3 -21.73 42.26 -2.86
C LYS A 3 -20.59 41.85 -3.83
N ILE A 4 -19.95 42.82 -4.49
CA ILE A 4 -18.84 42.54 -5.43
C ILE A 4 -17.55 42.23 -4.67
N MET A 5 -17.31 42.89 -3.53
CA MET A 5 -16.16 42.58 -2.66
C MET A 5 -16.24 41.17 -2.06
N ILE A 6 -17.42 40.72 -1.63
CA ILE A 6 -17.62 39.35 -1.10
C ILE A 6 -17.35 38.30 -2.20
N SER A 7 -17.71 38.59 -3.46
CA SER A 7 -17.42 37.70 -4.59
C SER A 7 -15.92 37.61 -4.92
N MET A 8 -15.15 38.70 -4.77
CA MET A 8 -13.69 38.68 -4.96
C MET A 8 -12.94 38.00 -3.81
N LEU A 9 -13.41 38.14 -2.55
CA LEU A 9 -12.89 37.43 -1.39
C LEU A 9 -13.13 35.90 -1.45
N LEU A 10 -14.22 35.46 -2.10
CA LEU A 10 -14.44 34.05 -2.41
C LEU A 10 -13.53 33.55 -3.54
N LEU A 11 -13.15 34.40 -4.50
CA LEU A 11 -12.24 34.03 -5.58
C LEU A 11 -10.77 33.97 -5.13
N MET A 12 -10.37 34.74 -4.10
CA MET A 12 -9.02 34.62 -3.50
C MET A 12 -8.81 33.30 -2.72
N ASN A 13 -9.88 32.56 -2.42
CA ASN A 13 -9.80 31.22 -1.81
C ASN A 13 -9.59 30.09 -2.83
N LEU A 14 -9.47 30.38 -4.13
CA LEU A 14 -9.27 29.34 -5.16
C LEU A 14 -7.85 28.75 -5.21
N ASN A 15 -6.90 29.28 -4.43
CA ASN A 15 -5.54 28.72 -4.29
C ASN A 15 -5.31 27.99 -2.95
N LEU A 16 -6.36 27.71 -2.15
CA LEU A 16 -6.18 27.22 -0.77
C LEU A 16 -6.00 25.71 -0.61
N PHE A 17 -5.71 24.99 -1.69
CA PHE A 17 -5.16 23.63 -1.59
C PHE A 17 -3.72 23.69 -2.07
N ALA A 18 -2.81 24.09 -1.18
CA ALA A 18 -1.39 23.81 -1.39
C ALA A 18 -1.26 22.30 -1.62
N ASP A 19 -0.95 21.89 -2.86
CA ASP A 19 -0.80 20.48 -3.18
C ASP A 19 0.56 20.02 -2.68
N PHE A 20 0.61 19.67 -1.40
CA PHE A 20 1.81 19.14 -0.73
C PHE A 20 2.49 18.00 -1.50
N LEU A 21 1.77 17.32 -2.40
CA LEU A 21 2.35 16.29 -3.26
C LEU A 21 3.29 16.86 -4.32
N ASP A 22 2.93 17.99 -4.93
CA ASP A 22 3.74 18.64 -5.98
C ASP A 22 4.96 19.33 -5.36
N ASP A 23 4.76 20.08 -4.27
CA ASP A 23 5.87 20.66 -3.51
C ASP A 23 6.84 19.57 -3.05
N GLY A 24 6.32 18.43 -2.57
CA GLY A 24 7.13 17.29 -2.17
C GLY A 24 7.92 16.68 -3.32
N SER A 25 7.34 16.67 -4.53
CA SER A 25 8.02 16.19 -5.75
C SER A 25 9.12 17.17 -6.19
N THR A 26 8.85 18.48 -6.10
CA THR A 26 9.82 19.53 -6.38
C THR A 26 11.00 19.48 -5.41
N ALA A 27 10.75 19.34 -4.11
CA ALA A 27 11.79 19.18 -3.10
C ALA A 27 12.63 17.92 -3.36
N TYR A 28 11.99 16.80 -3.71
CA TYR A 28 12.67 15.55 -4.05
C TYR A 28 13.60 15.72 -5.25
N SER A 29 13.14 16.37 -6.32
CA SER A 29 13.96 16.63 -7.52
C SER A 29 15.14 17.58 -7.26
N ARG A 30 15.06 18.43 -6.23
CA ARG A 30 16.17 19.28 -5.78
C ARG A 30 17.14 18.57 -4.83
N GLY A 31 16.87 17.31 -4.48
CA GLY A 31 17.66 16.54 -3.53
C GLY A 31 17.35 16.83 -2.05
N ASP A 32 16.37 17.68 -1.74
CA ASP A 32 15.94 17.90 -0.37
C ASP A 32 14.94 16.82 0.06
N ILE A 33 15.50 15.64 0.34
CA ILE A 33 14.70 14.45 0.67
C ILE A 33 13.98 14.59 2.02
N THR A 34 14.55 15.34 2.97
CA THR A 34 13.93 15.59 4.27
C THR A 34 12.68 16.44 4.12
N LEU A 35 12.76 17.53 3.35
CA LEU A 35 11.61 18.37 3.04
C LEU A 35 10.58 17.61 2.21
N ALA A 36 11.02 16.86 1.19
CA ALA A 36 10.14 16.02 0.38
C ALA A 36 9.32 15.06 1.26
N ASN A 37 9.97 14.36 2.20
CA ASN A 37 9.28 13.46 3.12
C ASN A 37 8.26 14.19 3.99
N LYS A 38 8.59 15.38 4.51
CA LYS A 38 7.67 16.20 5.31
C LYS A 38 6.41 16.56 4.51
N LEU A 39 6.59 17.01 3.27
CA LEU A 39 5.50 17.38 2.37
C LEU A 39 4.66 16.16 1.94
N TYR A 40 5.30 15.04 1.59
CA TYR A 40 4.59 13.79 1.31
C TYR A 40 3.78 13.27 2.51
N LEU A 41 4.29 13.44 3.74
CA LEU A 41 3.54 13.12 4.96
C LEU A 41 2.32 14.04 5.14
N GLN A 42 2.43 15.32 4.82
CA GLN A 42 1.29 16.25 4.82
C GLN A 42 0.26 15.85 3.75
N ALA A 43 0.69 15.60 2.51
CA ALA A 43 -0.18 15.07 1.45
C ALA A 43 -0.89 13.78 1.89
N CYS A 44 -0.16 12.86 2.51
CA CYS A 44 -0.72 11.61 3.04
C CYS A 44 -1.81 11.86 4.10
N LYS A 45 -1.57 12.79 5.03
CA LYS A 45 -2.56 13.19 6.04
C LYS A 45 -3.81 13.78 5.39
N SER A 46 -3.65 14.60 4.35
CA SER A 46 -4.74 15.23 3.59
C SER A 46 -5.50 14.30 2.63
N GLY A 47 -5.21 12.99 2.63
CA GLY A 47 -5.95 12.04 1.79
C GLY A 47 -5.16 11.47 0.61
N SER A 48 -4.02 12.05 0.23
CA SER A 48 -3.26 11.63 -0.94
C SER A 48 -2.66 10.22 -0.75
N SER A 49 -3.16 9.25 -1.51
CA SER A 49 -2.59 7.91 -1.54
C SER A 49 -1.18 7.90 -2.13
N ARG A 50 -0.89 8.82 -3.07
CA ARG A 50 0.45 9.01 -3.65
C ARG A 50 1.42 9.62 -2.64
N GLY A 51 0.99 10.59 -1.84
CA GLY A 51 1.82 11.14 -0.75
C GLY A 51 2.21 10.06 0.27
N CYS A 52 1.24 9.23 0.67
CA CYS A 52 1.51 8.08 1.55
C CYS A 52 2.49 7.09 0.91
N LEU A 53 2.34 6.77 -0.38
CA LEU A 53 3.27 5.90 -1.12
C LEU A 53 4.69 6.48 -1.15
N ARG A 54 4.84 7.76 -1.55
CA ARG A 54 6.14 8.43 -1.67
C ARG A 54 6.88 8.48 -0.33
N SER A 55 6.22 8.91 0.74
CA SER A 55 6.83 8.88 2.09
C SER A 55 7.15 7.46 2.54
N GLY A 56 6.26 6.50 2.23
CA GLY A 56 6.50 5.08 2.51
C GLY A 56 7.78 4.58 1.84
N LEU A 57 8.03 4.96 0.58
CA LEU A 57 9.25 4.60 -0.14
C LEU A 57 10.51 5.21 0.50
N LEU A 58 10.45 6.46 0.94
CA LEU A 58 11.60 7.10 1.62
C LEU A 58 11.97 6.36 2.92
N TYR A 59 10.97 6.00 3.73
CA TYR A 59 11.22 5.17 4.91
C TYR A 59 11.64 3.73 4.57
N PHE A 60 11.25 3.22 3.41
CA PHE A 60 11.62 1.88 2.96
C PHE A 60 13.08 1.81 2.50
N THR A 61 13.54 2.82 1.75
CA THR A 61 14.92 2.85 1.21
C THR A 61 15.92 3.38 2.22
N GLY A 62 15.53 4.32 3.10
CA GLY A 62 16.43 4.89 4.09
C GLY A 62 17.29 6.06 3.60
N THR A 63 17.04 6.61 2.42
CA THR A 63 17.83 7.70 1.81
C THR A 63 17.52 9.02 2.52
N ASP A 64 18.50 9.61 3.23
CA ASP A 64 18.43 10.85 4.03
C ASP A 64 17.31 10.90 5.11
N VAL A 65 16.47 9.87 5.16
CA VAL A 65 15.46 9.60 6.17
C VAL A 65 15.77 8.21 6.69
N LYS A 66 16.10 8.09 7.98
CA LYS A 66 16.45 6.79 8.60
C LYS A 66 15.44 5.70 8.22
N GLN A 67 15.95 4.59 7.68
CA GLN A 67 15.14 3.45 7.26
C GLN A 67 14.24 2.97 8.40
N ASN A 68 12.97 2.75 8.09
CA ASN A 68 11.97 2.26 9.02
C ASN A 68 10.86 1.50 8.28
N ILE A 69 11.07 0.19 8.11
CA ILE A 69 10.14 -0.68 7.38
C ILE A 69 8.76 -0.75 8.05
N VAL A 70 8.69 -0.71 9.38
CA VAL A 70 7.41 -0.71 10.11
C VAL A 70 6.59 0.55 9.79
N LYS A 71 7.25 1.71 9.72
CA LYS A 71 6.62 2.97 9.34
C LYS A 71 6.24 3.00 7.85
N ALA A 72 7.13 2.51 6.98
CA ALA A 72 6.86 2.33 5.56
C ALA A 72 5.61 1.47 5.34
N LYS A 73 5.53 0.29 5.99
CA LYS A 73 4.35 -0.58 5.95
C LYS A 73 3.07 0.16 6.35
N LYS A 74 3.08 0.92 7.45
CA LYS A 74 1.89 1.69 7.90
C LYS A 74 1.43 2.69 6.83
N LEU A 75 2.36 3.37 6.18
CA LEU A 75 2.07 4.31 5.09
C LEU A 75 1.56 3.61 3.84
N PHE A 76 2.17 2.48 3.45
CA PHE A 76 1.71 1.68 2.33
C PHE A 76 0.32 1.09 2.57
N VAL A 77 0.02 0.61 3.79
CA VAL A 77 -1.34 0.15 4.15
C VAL A 77 -2.35 1.28 3.99
N ARG A 78 -2.03 2.50 4.45
CA ARG A 78 -2.91 3.67 4.27
C ARG A 78 -3.14 3.98 2.78
N ALA A 79 -2.09 4.00 1.97
CA ALA A 79 -2.19 4.21 0.54
C ALA A 79 -2.99 3.10 -0.16
N CYS A 80 -2.76 1.84 0.21
CA CYS A 80 -3.46 0.67 -0.31
C CYS A 80 -4.96 0.71 -0.02
N LYS A 81 -5.35 1.06 1.22
CA LYS A 81 -6.75 1.27 1.62
C LYS A 81 -7.43 2.37 0.79
N ARG A 82 -6.65 3.33 0.29
CA ARG A 82 -7.08 4.37 -0.65
C ARG A 82 -6.86 3.98 -2.12
N SER A 83 -6.94 2.68 -2.40
CA SER A 83 -6.87 2.09 -3.74
C SER A 83 -5.57 2.35 -4.52
N ASN A 84 -4.46 2.68 -3.87
CA ASN A 84 -3.16 2.71 -4.56
C ASN A 84 -2.60 1.28 -4.74
N PRO A 85 -2.52 0.74 -5.96
CA PRO A 85 -2.12 -0.64 -6.18
C PRO A 85 -0.63 -0.88 -5.92
N GLU A 86 0.24 0.10 -6.17
CA GLU A 86 1.67 -0.04 -5.89
C GLU A 86 1.92 -0.17 -4.39
N ALA A 87 1.23 0.61 -3.58
CA ALA A 87 1.32 0.51 -2.15
C ALA A 87 0.85 -0.87 -1.64
N CYS A 88 -0.28 -1.38 -2.17
CA CYS A 88 -0.71 -2.74 -1.86
C CYS A 88 0.37 -3.78 -2.20
N TYR A 89 1.01 -3.65 -3.36
CA TYR A 89 2.13 -4.50 -3.75
C TYR A 89 3.28 -4.44 -2.74
N TYR A 90 3.70 -3.24 -2.29
CA TYR A 90 4.77 -3.12 -1.29
C TYR A 90 4.40 -3.76 0.05
N VAL A 91 3.15 -3.65 0.50
CA VAL A 91 2.71 -4.38 1.71
C VAL A 91 2.81 -5.89 1.49
N GLY A 92 2.39 -6.37 0.32
CA GLY A 92 2.52 -7.77 -0.06
C GLY A 92 3.98 -8.25 -0.03
N MET A 93 4.90 -7.44 -0.55
CA MET A 93 6.34 -7.74 -0.55
C MET A 93 6.92 -7.80 0.88
N ILE A 94 6.55 -6.86 1.74
CA ILE A 94 7.00 -6.84 3.14
C ILE A 94 6.60 -8.14 3.86
N TYR A 95 5.35 -8.58 3.70
CA TYR A 95 4.88 -9.85 4.28
C TYR A 95 5.46 -11.09 3.60
N LYS A 96 5.68 -11.05 2.28
CA LYS A 96 6.30 -12.17 1.56
C LYS A 96 7.72 -12.43 2.06
N ARG A 97 8.49 -11.37 2.28
CA ARG A 97 9.92 -11.45 2.60
C ARG A 97 10.20 -11.46 4.10
N GLY A 98 9.30 -10.92 4.92
CA GLY A 98 9.50 -10.79 6.35
C GLY A 98 10.55 -9.71 6.68
N GLU A 99 10.36 -8.49 6.16
CA GLU A 99 11.35 -7.42 6.28
C GLU A 99 11.17 -6.56 7.54
N GLY A 100 12.28 -6.08 8.12
CA GLY A 100 12.28 -5.10 9.20
C GLY A 100 11.61 -5.58 10.49
N GLY A 101 11.82 -6.84 10.86
CA GLY A 101 11.27 -7.47 12.07
C GLY A 101 9.80 -7.88 11.94
N ILE A 102 9.24 -7.85 10.73
CA ILE A 102 7.90 -8.36 10.45
C ILE A 102 8.05 -9.80 9.98
N GLU A 103 7.29 -10.72 10.55
CA GLU A 103 7.33 -12.12 10.15
C GLU A 103 6.75 -12.34 8.75
N LYS A 104 7.24 -13.40 8.09
CA LYS A 104 6.69 -13.84 6.81
C LYS A 104 5.25 -14.29 7.01
N ASP A 105 4.35 -13.81 6.15
CA ASP A 105 2.95 -14.19 6.16
C ASP A 105 2.45 -14.24 4.71
N TYR A 106 2.54 -15.42 4.11
CA TYR A 106 2.16 -15.62 2.71
C TYR A 106 0.66 -15.43 2.47
N LYS A 107 -0.18 -15.68 3.48
CA LYS A 107 -1.63 -15.43 3.39
C LYS A 107 -1.90 -13.93 3.27
N LYS A 108 -1.33 -13.11 4.17
CA LYS A 108 -1.42 -11.64 4.07
C LYS A 108 -0.79 -11.15 2.77
N ALA A 109 0.40 -11.65 2.41
CA ALA A 109 1.07 -11.26 1.17
C ALA A 109 0.17 -11.48 -0.05
N ARG A 110 -0.44 -12.67 -0.16
CA ARG A 110 -1.37 -13.01 -1.24
C ARG A 110 -2.60 -12.13 -1.23
N THR A 111 -3.19 -11.81 -0.07
CA THR A 111 -4.31 -10.87 0.03
C THR A 111 -3.97 -9.50 -0.53
N TYR A 112 -2.81 -8.94 -0.17
CA TYR A 112 -2.38 -7.65 -0.68
C TYR A 112 -2.02 -7.70 -2.17
N PHE A 113 -1.41 -8.78 -2.63
CA PHE A 113 -1.13 -8.97 -4.06
C PHE A 113 -2.40 -9.10 -4.89
N ALA A 114 -3.42 -9.80 -4.39
CA ALA A 114 -4.73 -9.90 -5.02
C ALA A 114 -5.41 -8.52 -5.12
N ALA A 115 -5.35 -7.72 -4.05
CA ALA A 115 -5.91 -6.38 -4.03
C ALA A 115 -5.26 -5.45 -5.07
N ALA A 116 -3.94 -5.52 -5.24
CA ALA A 116 -3.22 -4.79 -6.28
C ALA A 116 -3.49 -5.35 -7.69
N CYS A 117 -3.60 -6.67 -7.84
CA CYS A 117 -3.92 -7.32 -9.11
C CYS A 117 -5.31 -6.93 -9.63
N LYS A 118 -6.33 -6.93 -8.76
CA LYS A 118 -7.69 -6.45 -9.09
C LYS A 118 -7.72 -5.00 -9.58
N ARG A 119 -6.65 -4.24 -9.32
CA ARG A 119 -6.45 -2.85 -9.76
C ARG A 119 -5.42 -2.75 -10.89
N ASN A 120 -5.32 -3.81 -11.71
CA ASN A 120 -4.53 -3.90 -12.94
C ASN A 120 -3.00 -3.76 -12.76
N LEU A 121 -2.47 -4.02 -11.56
CA LEU A 121 -1.02 -4.05 -11.38
C LEU A 121 -0.45 -5.43 -11.74
N SER A 122 -0.04 -5.59 -13.00
CA SER A 122 0.38 -6.88 -13.58
C SER A 122 1.48 -7.59 -12.79
N LYS A 123 2.48 -6.86 -12.26
CA LYS A 123 3.53 -7.44 -11.40
C LYS A 123 2.96 -8.09 -10.13
N SER A 124 1.85 -7.56 -9.63
CA SER A 124 1.15 -8.10 -8.47
C SER A 124 0.32 -9.33 -8.80
N CYS A 125 -0.30 -9.39 -9.99
CA CYS A 125 -0.98 -10.60 -10.46
C CYS A 125 -0.03 -11.79 -10.55
N LYS A 126 1.19 -11.55 -11.04
CA LYS A 126 2.25 -12.58 -11.04
C LYS A 126 2.54 -13.08 -9.63
N GLN A 127 2.77 -12.17 -8.68
CA GLN A 127 3.04 -12.56 -7.28
C GLN A 127 1.85 -13.26 -6.62
N TYR A 128 0.62 -12.83 -6.90
CA TYR A 128 -0.60 -13.49 -6.42
C TYR A 128 -0.70 -14.93 -6.91
N ASN A 129 -0.39 -15.20 -8.18
CA ASN A 129 -0.42 -16.53 -8.77
C ASN A 129 0.74 -17.42 -8.31
N LEU A 130 1.89 -16.83 -7.97
CA LEU A 130 3.05 -17.56 -7.45
C LEU A 130 2.85 -18.09 -6.04
N ILE A 131 2.04 -17.42 -5.22
CA ILE A 131 1.70 -17.93 -3.88
C ILE A 131 0.62 -19.00 -4.05
N ARG A 132 1.04 -20.26 -3.95
CA ARG A 132 0.19 -21.42 -4.16
C ARG A 132 -0.67 -21.68 -2.93
N GLU A 133 -1.97 -21.89 -3.16
CA GLU A 133 -2.83 -22.58 -2.21
C GLU A 133 -2.82 -24.06 -2.58
N LYS A 134 -2.18 -24.90 -1.76
CA LYS A 134 -2.38 -26.34 -1.87
C LYS A 134 -3.78 -26.62 -1.30
N ARG A 135 -4.69 -27.11 -2.15
CA ARG A 135 -5.96 -27.69 -1.69
C ARG A 135 -5.71 -29.19 -1.55
N GLU A 136 -5.59 -29.67 -0.32
CA GLU A 136 -5.60 -31.11 -0.07
C GLU A 136 -7.04 -31.57 0.17
N VAL A 137 -7.38 -32.69 -0.46
CA VAL A 137 -8.65 -33.37 -0.21
C VAL A 137 -8.42 -34.34 0.93
N VAL A 138 -8.95 -34.01 2.11
CA VAL A 138 -8.96 -34.92 3.25
C VAL A 138 -10.28 -35.68 3.20
N GLY A 139 -10.21 -36.91 2.70
CA GLY A 139 -11.33 -37.85 2.75
C GLY A 139 -11.34 -38.57 4.09
N SER A 140 -12.41 -38.40 4.86
CA SER A 140 -12.68 -39.25 6.03
C SER A 140 -13.79 -40.22 5.61
N GLY A 141 -13.40 -41.47 5.36
CA GLY A 141 -14.32 -42.55 5.07
C GLY A 141 -14.74 -43.24 6.36
N ASN A 142 -16.03 -43.19 6.68
CA ASN A 142 -16.64 -44.12 7.62
C ASN A 142 -17.21 -45.29 6.81
N ASN A 143 -17.25 -46.50 7.39
CA ASN A 143 -17.61 -47.78 6.74
C ASN A 143 -19.06 -47.85 6.19
N ASP A 144 -19.78 -46.73 6.10
CA ASP A 144 -21.21 -46.65 5.81
C ASP A 144 -21.49 -46.09 4.41
N HIS A 145 -20.55 -46.22 3.47
CA HIS A 145 -20.63 -45.66 2.11
C HIS A 145 -20.88 -44.13 2.03
N ASN A 146 -20.70 -43.41 3.14
CA ASN A 146 -20.83 -41.96 3.22
C ASN A 146 -19.45 -41.30 3.21
N PHE A 147 -18.99 -40.87 2.04
CA PHE A 147 -17.68 -40.21 1.91
C PHE A 147 -17.83 -38.71 2.15
N SER A 148 -17.28 -38.21 3.26
CA SER A 148 -17.20 -36.77 3.51
C SER A 148 -15.86 -36.23 3.03
N TYR A 149 -15.91 -35.20 2.17
CA TYR A 149 -14.72 -34.49 1.70
C TYR A 149 -14.60 -33.16 2.46
N THR A 150 -13.45 -32.93 3.09
CA THR A 150 -13.10 -31.60 3.61
C THR A 150 -11.84 -31.09 2.93
N TYR A 151 -11.78 -29.78 2.70
CA TYR A 151 -10.63 -29.14 2.06
C TYR A 151 -9.80 -28.41 3.12
N THR A 152 -8.51 -28.73 3.21
CA THR A 152 -7.55 -27.91 3.95
C THR A 152 -6.78 -27.03 2.94
N THR A 153 -6.62 -25.76 3.26
CA THR A 153 -5.86 -24.81 2.44
C THR A 153 -4.58 -24.42 3.14
N GLU A 154 -3.44 -24.86 2.62
CA GLU A 154 -2.12 -24.42 3.08
C GLU A 154 -1.50 -23.47 2.06
N VAL A 155 -0.98 -22.33 2.54
CA VAL A 155 -0.44 -21.25 1.70
C VAL A 155 1.08 -21.26 1.76
N TYR A 156 1.72 -21.55 0.64
CA TYR A 156 3.18 -21.66 0.55
C TYR A 156 3.77 -20.55 -0.34
N GLY A 157 4.93 -20.02 0.07
CA GLY A 157 5.73 -19.12 -0.76
C GLY A 157 6.49 -19.92 -1.80
N GLY A 158 6.26 -19.65 -3.08
CA GLY A 158 7.03 -20.18 -4.21
C GLY A 158 8.33 -19.42 -4.48
#